data_AF-A0A3D4M635-F1
#
_entry.id   AF-A0A3D4M635-F1
#
_cell.length_a   1.000
_cell.length_b   1.000
_cell.length_c   1.000
_cell.angle_alpha   90.00
_cell.angle_beta   90.00
_cell.angle_gamma   90.00
#
_symmetry.space_group_name_H-M   'P 1'
#
loop_
_entity.id
_entity.type
_entity.pdbx_description
1 polymer ?
#
loop_
_entity_poly.entity_id
_entity_poly.type
_entity_poly.pdbx_seq_one_letter_code
_entity_poly.pdbx_strand_id
1 'polypeptide(L)'
;MTTALNHVVQPIWRPNTYFAIEMETIDRVNGNDNFVKNHVFGFRTKGPIGHYHKGLPAYIDLENENKHEEFQLKDLQQYLDFDKSFPHPGSKMLDAKPLYYNNIDFSLIFKQQYTYHMFNDWAQYGSLDPLTSKIELVVKGSVPDQDVENPQEPTWIKVPVPIFFWYRNDLAVLDAVINETPPDNNCIQLAHQFAIPYFKIQVQKSLKPETLYTAIWKCNFGVSGGTLQKEEVWRYGFQSSRYGSLNDQLQSYVLSTEPGNERKALYSIPVVWNSATQIEAVKELNSQSLSDTTLYDKYAISFDRLMNGILKVGQIPATDNFEVNVFKEGAVIKGILVRSPEPFIDPRLPKTEIDSSLVLSLNVGGIPDNTPLRVAFSKDTSQVFISNDNMDIAAGDLNLNFKFKLFDFDTNAFVVKQQANITIDLTTV
;
A
#
# COMPACT_ATOMS: atom_id res chain seq x y z
N MET A 1 5.37 0.68 -34.68
CA MET A 1 4.69 -0.20 -33.72
C MET A 1 4.76 -1.66 -34.17
N THR A 2 4.41 -1.97 -35.42
CA THR A 2 4.80 -3.21 -36.13
C THR A 2 6.30 -3.52 -35.99
N THR A 3 7.15 -2.49 -35.92
CA THR A 3 8.59 -2.63 -35.66
C THR A 3 8.90 -3.26 -34.30
N ALA A 4 8.23 -2.90 -33.22
CA ALA A 4 8.50 -3.51 -31.91
C ALA A 4 8.04 -4.97 -31.85
N LEU A 5 6.89 -5.28 -32.44
CA LEU A 5 6.34 -6.65 -32.53
C LEU A 5 7.14 -7.57 -33.45
N ASN A 6 7.55 -7.09 -34.62
CA ASN A 6 8.29 -7.91 -35.59
C ASN A 6 9.79 -7.99 -35.27
N HIS A 7 10.31 -7.17 -34.35
CA HIS A 7 11.76 -7.08 -34.08
C HIS A 7 12.14 -7.29 -32.61
N VAL A 8 11.18 -7.46 -31.68
CA VAL A 8 11.48 -7.72 -30.26
C VAL A 8 10.79 -9.01 -29.81
N VAL A 9 11.60 -10.04 -29.58
CA VAL A 9 11.15 -11.33 -29.04
C VAL A 9 11.32 -11.30 -27.51
N GLN A 10 10.24 -11.41 -26.75
CA GLN A 10 10.25 -11.47 -25.27
C GLN A 10 9.74 -12.82 -24.73
N PRO A 11 10.54 -13.89 -24.87
CA PRO A 11 10.16 -15.22 -24.43
C PRO A 11 10.24 -15.35 -22.91
N ILE A 12 9.31 -16.12 -22.33
CA ILE A 12 9.39 -16.52 -20.93
C ILE A 12 10.22 -17.81 -20.86
N TRP A 13 11.45 -17.69 -20.36
CA TRP A 13 12.36 -18.82 -20.25
C TRP A 13 12.06 -19.65 -19.01
N ARG A 14 11.92 -20.96 -19.21
CA ARG A 14 11.81 -21.93 -18.11
C ARG A 14 13.05 -21.83 -17.20
N PRO A 15 12.89 -21.80 -15.87
CA PRO A 15 14.00 -21.85 -14.91
C PRO A 15 14.89 -23.09 -15.07
N ASN A 16 16.15 -23.00 -14.64
CA ASN A 16 17.13 -24.09 -14.64
C ASN A 16 17.29 -24.87 -15.96
N THR A 17 17.04 -24.23 -17.10
CA THR A 17 17.00 -24.86 -18.42
C THR A 17 18.07 -24.29 -19.34
N TYR A 18 18.63 -25.13 -20.21
CA TYR A 18 19.54 -24.72 -21.28
C TYR A 18 18.74 -24.34 -22.52
N PHE A 19 19.08 -23.20 -23.10
CA PHE A 19 18.47 -22.69 -24.32
C PHE A 19 19.55 -22.38 -25.35
N ALA A 20 19.17 -22.44 -26.62
CA ALA A 20 19.96 -21.93 -27.73
C ALA A 20 19.05 -21.04 -28.58
N ILE A 21 19.51 -19.83 -28.86
CA ILE A 21 18.89 -18.95 -29.87
C ILE A 21 19.73 -19.06 -31.12
N GLU A 22 19.13 -19.56 -32.19
CA GLU A 22 19.70 -19.50 -33.53
C GLU A 22 19.17 -18.26 -34.23
N MET A 23 20.09 -17.43 -34.73
CA MET A 23 19.79 -16.24 -35.52
C MET A 23 20.46 -16.39 -36.88
N GLU A 24 19.66 -16.33 -37.94
CA GLU A 24 20.13 -16.23 -39.30
C GLU A 24 20.18 -14.75 -39.71
N THR A 25 21.35 -14.27 -40.11
CA THR A 25 21.55 -12.91 -40.61
C THR A 25 21.85 -12.95 -42.10
N ILE A 26 21.23 -12.05 -42.86
CA ILE A 26 21.44 -11.91 -44.30
C ILE A 26 22.01 -10.52 -44.54
N ASP A 27 23.22 -10.44 -45.09
CA ASP A 27 23.80 -9.17 -45.55
C ASP A 27 23.45 -8.94 -47.02
N ARG A 28 22.88 -7.76 -47.31
CA ARG A 28 22.45 -7.34 -48.65
C ARG A 28 23.39 -6.29 -49.19
N VAL A 29 24.39 -6.70 -49.96
CA VAL A 29 25.31 -5.79 -50.66
C VAL A 29 24.96 -5.75 -52.14
N ASN A 30 24.62 -4.57 -52.66
CA ASN A 30 24.27 -4.34 -54.08
C ASN A 30 23.14 -5.25 -54.63
N GLY A 31 22.15 -5.61 -53.80
CA GLY A 31 21.01 -6.42 -54.21
C GLY A 31 21.28 -7.93 -54.33
N ASN A 32 22.44 -8.40 -53.89
CA ASN A 32 22.74 -9.82 -53.72
C ASN A 32 22.54 -10.25 -52.26
N ASP A 33 21.68 -11.24 -52.04
CA ASP A 33 21.37 -11.83 -50.72
C ASP A 33 22.30 -13.01 -50.36
N ASN A 34 23.51 -13.07 -50.95
CA ASN A 34 24.36 -14.28 -50.93
C ASN A 34 25.14 -14.51 -49.63
N PHE A 35 25.01 -13.66 -48.63
CA PHE A 35 25.76 -13.75 -47.38
C PHE A 35 24.82 -14.06 -46.22
N VAL A 36 24.34 -15.30 -46.20
CA VAL A 36 23.59 -15.86 -45.07
C VAL A 36 24.59 -16.38 -44.04
N LYS A 37 24.45 -15.95 -42.79
CA LYS A 37 25.28 -16.39 -41.68
C LYS A 37 24.42 -16.77 -40.48
N ASN A 38 24.65 -17.97 -39.96
CA ASN A 38 23.96 -18.47 -38.77
C ASN A 38 24.82 -18.21 -37.53
N HIS A 39 24.15 -17.70 -36.49
CA HIS A 39 24.73 -17.42 -35.20
C HIS A 39 23.93 -18.17 -34.13
N VAL A 40 24.59 -19.01 -33.34
CA VAL A 40 23.96 -19.75 -32.26
C VAL A 40 24.45 -19.22 -30.91
N PHE A 41 23.52 -18.79 -30.06
CA PHE A 41 23.78 -18.29 -28.72
C PHE A 41 23.19 -19.23 -27.69
N GLY A 42 24.04 -20.01 -27.04
CA GLY A 42 23.66 -20.87 -25.92
C GLY A 42 23.66 -20.08 -24.61
N PHE A 43 22.63 -20.27 -23.78
CA PHE A 43 22.61 -19.77 -22.41
C PHE A 43 21.84 -20.71 -21.49
N ARG A 44 22.00 -20.53 -20.17
CA ARG A 44 21.30 -21.31 -19.15
C ARG A 44 20.61 -20.35 -18.18
N THR A 45 19.34 -20.58 -17.91
CA THR A 45 18.66 -19.92 -16.79
C THR A 45 19.10 -20.55 -15.47
N LYS A 46 19.35 -19.74 -14.43
CA LYS A 46 19.73 -20.21 -13.08
C LYS A 46 18.67 -19.84 -12.02
N GLY A 47 18.36 -20.80 -11.14
CA GLY A 47 17.52 -20.59 -9.97
C GLY A 47 16.06 -20.30 -10.31
N PRO A 48 15.22 -19.99 -9.30
CA PRO A 48 13.89 -19.42 -9.53
C PRO A 48 13.98 -18.06 -10.24
N ILE A 49 12.88 -17.60 -10.85
CA ILE A 49 12.86 -16.27 -11.47
C ILE A 49 13.12 -15.20 -10.38
N GLY A 50 13.95 -14.20 -10.72
CA GLY A 50 14.51 -13.23 -9.77
C GLY A 50 15.89 -13.62 -9.24
N HIS A 51 16.47 -14.73 -9.70
CA HIS A 51 17.83 -15.20 -9.35
C HIS A 51 18.72 -15.46 -10.56
N TYR A 52 18.23 -15.15 -11.77
CA TYR A 52 18.94 -15.38 -13.03
C TYR A 52 20.29 -14.66 -13.10
N HIS A 53 20.37 -13.52 -12.44
CA HIS A 53 21.57 -12.70 -12.38
C HIS A 53 22.71 -13.36 -11.62
N LYS A 54 22.45 -14.29 -10.68
CA LYS A 54 23.50 -15.01 -9.94
C LYS A 54 24.42 -15.86 -10.85
N GLY A 55 24.02 -16.07 -12.11
CA GLY A 55 24.85 -16.72 -13.14
C GLY A 55 25.65 -15.77 -14.02
N LEU A 56 25.39 -14.47 -13.95
CA LEU A 56 26.00 -13.47 -14.83
C LEU A 56 27.35 -13.00 -14.26
N PRO A 57 28.43 -13.01 -15.05
CA PRO A 57 29.73 -12.50 -14.61
C PRO A 57 29.63 -11.09 -14.03
N ALA A 58 28.89 -10.19 -14.69
CA ALA A 58 28.68 -8.82 -14.22
C ALA A 58 28.06 -8.73 -12.81
N TYR A 59 27.15 -9.65 -12.45
CA TYR A 59 26.60 -9.67 -11.10
C TYR A 59 27.60 -10.25 -10.09
N ILE A 60 28.34 -11.30 -10.46
CA ILE A 60 29.37 -11.91 -9.61
C ILE A 60 30.47 -10.88 -9.30
N ASP A 61 30.87 -10.07 -10.29
CA ASP A 61 31.82 -8.98 -10.11
C ASP A 61 31.28 -7.93 -9.12
N LEU A 62 30.02 -7.50 -9.30
CA LEU A 62 29.36 -6.58 -8.35
C LEU A 62 29.22 -7.19 -6.95
N GLU A 63 28.97 -8.49 -6.83
CA GLU A 63 28.90 -9.19 -5.55
C GLU A 63 30.25 -9.21 -4.84
N ASN A 64 31.33 -9.51 -5.57
CA ASN A 64 32.70 -9.45 -5.07
C ASN A 64 33.11 -8.03 -4.64
N GLU A 65 32.56 -7.00 -5.30
CA GLU A 65 32.76 -5.59 -4.96
C GLU A 65 31.81 -5.06 -3.87
N ASN A 66 30.88 -5.89 -3.35
CA ASN A 66 29.78 -5.48 -2.45
C ASN A 66 28.86 -4.39 -3.03
N LYS A 67 28.71 -4.33 -4.36
CA LYS A 67 27.85 -3.41 -5.11
C LYS A 67 26.69 -4.11 -5.81
N HIS A 68 26.38 -5.36 -5.44
CA HIS A 68 25.28 -6.12 -6.03
C HIS A 68 23.91 -5.43 -5.85
N GLU A 69 23.78 -4.46 -4.93
CA GLU A 69 22.60 -3.61 -4.80
C GLU A 69 22.32 -2.73 -6.03
N GLU A 70 23.34 -2.40 -6.82
CA GLU A 70 23.20 -1.64 -8.06
C GLU A 70 22.52 -2.46 -9.18
N PHE A 71 22.42 -3.78 -9.01
CA PHE A 71 21.84 -4.65 -10.01
C PHE A 71 20.30 -4.65 -9.93
N GLN A 72 19.66 -4.04 -10.94
CA GLN A 72 18.20 -3.79 -10.94
C GLN A 72 17.34 -5.04 -10.77
N LEU A 73 17.78 -6.21 -11.23
CA LEU A 73 17.00 -7.45 -11.19
C LEU A 73 17.39 -8.37 -10.03
N LYS A 74 18.08 -7.83 -9.01
CA LYS A 74 18.57 -8.64 -7.89
C LYS A 74 17.47 -9.26 -7.02
N ASP A 75 16.31 -8.62 -6.98
CA ASP A 75 15.17 -8.96 -6.13
C ASP A 75 13.84 -8.47 -6.73
N LEU A 76 12.75 -8.53 -5.95
CA LEU A 76 11.42 -8.15 -6.41
C LEU A 76 11.13 -6.64 -6.51
N GLN A 77 12.07 -5.76 -6.14
CA GLN A 77 11.82 -4.30 -6.02
C GLN A 77 11.14 -3.70 -7.26
N GLN A 78 11.63 -4.03 -8.46
CA GLN A 78 11.14 -3.48 -9.73
C GLN A 78 9.74 -3.99 -10.10
N TYR A 79 9.36 -5.14 -9.56
CA TYR A 79 8.08 -5.79 -9.86
C TYR A 79 6.97 -5.37 -8.91
N LEU A 80 7.29 -4.84 -7.73
CA LEU A 80 6.31 -4.52 -6.70
C LEU A 80 5.68 -3.13 -6.88
N ASP A 81 4.37 -3.06 -6.66
CA ASP A 81 3.60 -1.83 -6.47
C ASP A 81 3.64 -1.46 -4.98
N PHE A 82 4.54 -0.54 -4.62
CA PHE A 82 4.79 -0.16 -3.22
C PHE A 82 3.61 0.57 -2.59
N ASP A 83 2.86 1.33 -3.38
CA ASP A 83 1.77 2.16 -2.89
C ASP A 83 0.54 1.31 -2.54
N LYS A 84 0.30 0.24 -3.28
CA LYS A 84 -0.81 -0.68 -3.03
C LYS A 84 -0.45 -1.83 -2.11
N SER A 85 0.83 -2.20 -2.01
CA SER A 85 1.30 -3.26 -1.10
C SER A 85 1.18 -2.85 0.37
N PHE A 86 0.90 -3.85 1.20
CA PHE A 86 0.73 -3.67 2.64
C PHE A 86 1.36 -4.83 3.43
N PRO A 87 2.21 -4.59 4.43
CA PRO A 87 2.83 -3.31 4.79
C PRO A 87 3.63 -2.69 3.66
N HIS A 88 4.04 -1.44 3.82
CA HIS A 88 4.86 -0.76 2.82
C HIS A 88 6.18 -1.54 2.58
N PRO A 89 6.40 -2.11 1.37
CA PRO A 89 7.53 -3.01 1.10
C PRO A 89 8.88 -2.29 0.99
N GLY A 90 8.92 -0.97 0.92
CA GLY A 90 10.16 -0.17 0.95
C GLY A 90 10.63 0.28 2.35
N SER A 91 10.16 -0.33 3.43
CA SER A 91 10.58 -0.02 4.83
C SER A 91 10.40 1.45 5.27
N LYS A 92 9.43 2.17 4.70
CA LYS A 92 9.11 3.55 5.10
C LYS A 92 8.26 3.56 6.37
N MET A 93 8.89 3.68 7.53
CA MET A 93 8.19 3.65 8.82
C MET A 93 7.59 5.01 9.21
N LEU A 94 8.25 6.12 8.84
CA LEU A 94 7.82 7.46 9.25
C LEU A 94 6.54 7.93 8.55
N ASP A 95 6.33 7.50 7.30
CA ASP A 95 5.18 7.88 6.48
C ASP A 95 4.21 6.70 6.27
N ALA A 96 4.15 5.77 7.22
CA ALA A 96 3.24 4.63 7.17
C ALA A 96 2.58 4.39 8.52
N LYS A 97 1.35 3.85 8.49
CA LYS A 97 0.68 3.42 9.70
C LYS A 97 1.37 2.17 10.28
N PRO A 98 1.74 2.14 11.57
CA PRO A 98 2.16 0.92 12.25
C PRO A 98 1.07 -0.16 12.17
N LEU A 99 1.47 -1.42 12.09
CA LEU A 99 0.52 -2.53 11.89
C LEU A 99 -0.10 -2.90 13.23
N TYR A 100 -1.43 -2.92 13.32
CA TYR A 100 -2.10 -3.52 14.47
C TYR A 100 -1.53 -4.92 14.76
N TYR A 101 -1.23 -5.20 16.03
CA TYR A 101 -0.45 -6.40 16.34
C TYR A 101 -1.27 -7.69 16.32
N ASN A 102 -2.60 -7.65 16.17
CA ASN A 102 -3.45 -8.84 16.01
C ASN A 102 -3.88 -9.04 14.54
N ASN A 103 -3.89 -10.30 14.09
CA ASN A 103 -4.42 -10.74 12.79
C ASN A 103 -3.95 -9.89 11.60
N ILE A 104 -2.65 -9.97 11.32
CA ILE A 104 -1.96 -9.04 10.43
C ILE A 104 -2.07 -9.51 8.98
N ASP A 105 -2.54 -8.62 8.11
CA ASP A 105 -2.53 -8.87 6.66
C ASP A 105 -1.20 -8.45 6.03
N PHE A 106 -0.65 -9.34 5.22
CA PHE A 106 0.47 -9.09 4.32
C PHE A 106 0.01 -9.31 2.89
N SER A 107 0.23 -8.30 2.04
CA SER A 107 -0.14 -8.25 0.64
C SER A 107 1.02 -7.68 -0.17
N LEU A 108 1.63 -8.50 -1.03
CA LEU A 108 2.62 -8.06 -2.01
C LEU A 108 2.01 -8.04 -3.39
N ILE A 109 1.92 -6.84 -3.94
CA ILE A 109 1.24 -6.57 -5.20
C ILE A 109 2.26 -6.31 -6.29
N PHE A 110 2.04 -6.92 -7.45
CA PHE A 110 2.92 -6.77 -8.60
C PHE A 110 2.38 -5.78 -9.65
N LYS A 111 3.30 -5.09 -10.31
CA LYS A 111 3.01 -4.16 -11.42
C LYS A 111 2.78 -4.91 -12.73
N GLN A 112 3.49 -6.03 -12.94
CA GLN A 112 3.47 -6.79 -14.18
C GLN A 112 2.86 -8.18 -14.00
N GLN A 113 2.11 -8.61 -15.01
CA GLN A 113 1.34 -9.85 -14.96
C GLN A 113 2.18 -11.11 -15.13
N TYR A 114 3.25 -11.00 -15.92
CA TYR A 114 4.19 -12.11 -16.13
C TYR A 114 4.89 -12.53 -14.82
N THR A 115 4.83 -11.71 -13.77
CA THR A 115 5.30 -12.06 -12.42
C THR A 115 4.64 -13.33 -11.90
N TYR A 116 3.45 -13.67 -12.41
CA TYR A 116 2.83 -14.99 -12.22
C TYR A 116 3.76 -16.14 -12.54
N HIS A 117 4.39 -16.14 -13.71
CA HIS A 117 5.23 -17.26 -14.13
C HIS A 117 6.48 -17.42 -13.26
N MET A 118 6.82 -16.41 -12.44
CA MET A 118 7.96 -16.46 -11.52
C MET A 118 7.77 -17.44 -10.37
N PHE A 119 6.53 -17.63 -9.95
CA PHE A 119 6.21 -18.33 -8.71
C PHE A 119 5.19 -19.44 -8.89
N ASN A 120 5.02 -19.92 -10.12
CA ASN A 120 4.18 -21.06 -10.42
C ASN A 120 4.98 -22.30 -10.78
N ASP A 121 4.34 -23.43 -10.56
CA ASP A 121 4.83 -24.72 -10.98
C ASP A 121 4.96 -24.77 -12.51
N TRP A 122 6.00 -25.43 -12.97
CA TRP A 122 6.23 -25.69 -14.39
C TRP A 122 5.98 -27.17 -14.65
N ALA A 123 5.03 -27.46 -15.53
CA ALA A 123 4.77 -28.82 -15.97
C ALA A 123 6.01 -29.46 -16.59
N GLN A 124 6.00 -30.79 -16.70
CA GLN A 124 7.00 -31.52 -17.44
C GLN A 124 7.06 -30.99 -18.89
N TYR A 125 8.27 -30.84 -19.41
CA TYR A 125 8.48 -30.40 -20.79
C TYR A 125 9.55 -31.26 -21.44
N GLY A 126 9.15 -32.10 -22.40
CA GLY A 126 10.05 -33.09 -23.01
C GLY A 126 10.68 -34.01 -21.95
N SER A 127 12.01 -34.07 -21.93
CA SER A 127 12.80 -34.86 -20.97
C SER A 127 13.11 -34.12 -19.66
N LEU A 128 12.57 -32.92 -19.46
CA LEU A 128 12.85 -32.10 -18.28
C LEU A 128 11.73 -32.25 -17.24
N ASP A 129 12.11 -32.75 -16.05
CA ASP A 129 11.21 -33.01 -14.92
C ASP A 129 10.39 -31.78 -14.51
N PRO A 130 9.14 -31.93 -14.02
CA PRO A 130 8.34 -30.81 -13.54
C PRO A 130 9.04 -30.05 -12.40
N LEU A 131 8.85 -28.72 -12.36
CA LEU A 131 9.39 -27.85 -11.32
C LEU A 131 8.26 -27.35 -10.42
N THR A 132 8.54 -27.26 -9.13
CA THR A 132 7.64 -26.66 -8.15
C THR A 132 8.22 -25.33 -7.67
N SER A 133 7.35 -24.33 -7.53
CA SER A 133 7.70 -23.01 -7.00
C SER A 133 6.64 -22.54 -6.02
N LYS A 134 7.06 -22.23 -4.80
CA LYS A 134 6.17 -21.72 -3.75
C LYS A 134 6.77 -20.52 -3.07
N ILE A 135 5.93 -19.57 -2.68
CA ILE A 135 6.36 -18.46 -1.84
C ILE A 135 6.05 -18.76 -0.37
N GLU A 136 6.92 -18.30 0.51
CA GLU A 136 6.83 -18.40 1.95
C GLU A 136 7.09 -17.01 2.56
N LEU A 137 6.33 -16.63 3.58
CA LEU A 137 6.59 -15.44 4.38
C LEU A 137 7.14 -15.84 5.74
N VAL A 138 8.27 -15.26 6.12
CA VAL A 138 8.85 -15.36 7.47
C VAL A 138 8.84 -13.98 8.10
N VAL A 139 8.28 -13.85 9.31
CA VAL A 139 8.32 -12.60 10.09
C VAL A 139 9.32 -12.78 11.22
N LYS A 140 10.41 -12.01 11.16
CA LYS A 140 11.46 -12.01 12.19
C LYS A 140 11.36 -10.79 13.07
N GLY A 141 11.52 -10.97 14.37
CA GLY A 141 11.61 -9.86 15.31
C GLY A 141 13.02 -9.29 15.40
N SER A 142 13.17 -8.25 16.21
CA SER A 142 14.49 -7.66 16.50
C SER A 142 15.34 -8.57 17.41
N VAL A 143 14.69 -9.46 18.16
CA VAL A 143 15.33 -10.52 18.95
C VAL A 143 14.70 -11.89 18.63
N PRO A 144 15.42 -13.01 18.78
CA PRO A 144 14.94 -14.34 18.38
C PRO A 144 13.59 -14.76 18.99
N ASP A 145 13.33 -14.40 20.25
CA ASP A 145 12.08 -14.73 20.96
C ASP A 145 10.85 -13.94 20.46
N GLN A 146 11.00 -13.14 19.41
CA GLN A 146 9.93 -12.40 18.74
C GLN A 146 9.62 -12.98 17.35
N ASP A 147 10.34 -14.00 16.90
CA ASP A 147 10.10 -14.60 15.58
C ASP A 147 8.70 -15.22 15.51
N VAL A 148 8.00 -14.90 14.43
CA VAL A 148 6.70 -15.46 14.11
C VAL A 148 6.86 -16.36 12.90
N GLU A 149 6.97 -17.65 13.19
CA GLU A 149 6.75 -18.69 12.21
C GLU A 149 5.25 -18.75 11.90
N ASN A 150 4.90 -18.31 10.69
CA ASN A 150 3.57 -18.56 10.14
C ASN A 150 3.68 -19.75 9.18
N PRO A 151 3.19 -20.95 9.53
CA PRO A 151 3.28 -22.11 8.65
C PRO A 151 2.33 -21.99 7.45
N GLN A 152 1.44 -20.99 7.43
CA GLN A 152 0.52 -20.79 6.33
C GLN A 152 1.28 -20.30 5.08
N GLU A 153 1.07 -20.97 3.95
CA GLU A 153 1.57 -20.51 2.66
C GLU A 153 0.73 -19.30 2.19
N PRO A 154 1.35 -18.22 1.67
CA PRO A 154 0.62 -17.15 1.02
C PRO A 154 -0.21 -17.66 -0.14
N THR A 155 -1.45 -17.18 -0.22
CA THR A 155 -2.32 -17.51 -1.33
C THR A 155 -1.93 -16.68 -2.53
N TRP A 156 -1.62 -17.36 -3.62
CA TRP A 156 -1.49 -16.73 -4.92
C TRP A 156 -2.88 -16.41 -5.47
N ILE A 157 -3.18 -15.13 -5.70
CA ILE A 157 -4.47 -14.71 -6.27
C ILE A 157 -4.21 -14.04 -7.62
N LYS A 158 -4.96 -14.48 -8.63
CA LYS A 158 -5.07 -13.79 -9.91
C LYS A 158 -6.40 -13.06 -9.92
N VAL A 159 -6.35 -11.74 -10.00
CA VAL A 159 -7.57 -10.97 -10.14
C VAL A 159 -7.74 -10.53 -11.57
N PRO A 160 -8.86 -10.87 -12.22
CA PRO A 160 -9.21 -10.30 -13.51
C PRO A 160 -9.29 -8.78 -13.40
N VAL A 161 -8.41 -8.07 -14.10
CA VAL A 161 -8.49 -6.62 -14.17
C VAL A 161 -9.63 -6.26 -15.12
N PRO A 162 -10.58 -5.39 -14.73
CA PRO A 162 -11.47 -4.78 -15.70
C PRO A 162 -10.61 -4.10 -16.77
N ILE A 163 -10.85 -4.42 -18.04
CA ILE A 163 -10.09 -3.99 -19.24
C ILE A 163 -9.79 -2.47 -19.32
N PHE A 164 -10.43 -1.66 -18.46
CA PHE A 164 -10.73 -0.27 -18.76
C PHE A 164 -9.62 0.78 -18.58
N PHE A 165 -8.53 0.57 -17.83
CA PHE A 165 -7.65 1.74 -17.56
C PHE A 165 -6.12 1.57 -17.67
N TRP A 166 -5.57 0.36 -17.62
CA TRP A 166 -4.10 0.21 -17.57
C TRP A 166 -3.49 -0.48 -18.79
N TYR A 167 -4.28 -1.26 -19.52
CA TYR A 167 -3.80 -2.08 -20.64
C TYR A 167 -4.40 -1.69 -21.98
N ARG A 168 -5.13 -0.58 -22.10
CA ARG A 168 -5.79 -0.18 -23.37
C ARG A 168 -4.83 -0.19 -24.55
N ASN A 169 -3.58 0.22 -24.34
CA ASN A 169 -2.58 0.23 -25.39
C ASN A 169 -2.12 -1.19 -25.73
N ASP A 170 -1.78 -2.02 -24.74
CA ASP A 170 -1.30 -3.39 -24.97
C ASP A 170 -2.41 -4.32 -25.52
N LEU A 171 -3.65 -4.14 -25.06
CA LEU A 171 -4.85 -4.82 -25.58
C LEU A 171 -5.19 -4.35 -26.97
N ALA A 172 -5.21 -3.04 -27.25
CA ALA A 172 -5.44 -2.55 -28.60
C ALA A 172 -4.33 -3.03 -29.56
N VAL A 173 -3.10 -3.18 -29.06
CA VAL A 173 -1.98 -3.76 -29.80
C VAL A 173 -2.20 -5.26 -30.06
N LEU A 174 -2.62 -6.05 -29.06
CA LEU A 174 -2.95 -7.47 -29.25
C LEU A 174 -4.15 -7.65 -30.20
N ASP A 175 -5.21 -6.87 -30.02
CA ASP A 175 -6.41 -6.90 -30.85
C ASP A 175 -6.08 -6.50 -32.30
N ALA A 176 -5.22 -5.50 -32.51
CA ALA A 176 -4.74 -5.15 -33.85
C ALA A 176 -3.94 -6.30 -34.49
N VAL A 177 -3.06 -6.97 -33.74
CA VAL A 177 -2.29 -8.12 -34.23
C VAL A 177 -3.20 -9.28 -34.61
N ILE A 178 -4.23 -9.55 -33.81
CA ILE A 178 -5.19 -10.64 -34.05
C ILE A 178 -6.06 -10.34 -35.28
N ASN A 179 -6.51 -9.09 -35.42
CA ASN A 179 -7.34 -8.68 -36.55
C ASN A 179 -6.59 -8.60 -37.88
N GLU A 180 -5.25 -8.57 -37.87
CA GLU A 180 -4.41 -8.68 -39.07
C GLU A 180 -4.07 -10.14 -39.44
N THR A 181 -4.44 -11.13 -38.64
CA THR A 181 -4.23 -12.56 -38.96
C THR A 181 -5.35 -13.09 -39.87
N PRO A 182 -5.04 -13.90 -40.90
CA PRO A 182 -6.07 -14.50 -41.77
C PRO A 182 -7.11 -15.31 -40.98
N PRO A 183 -8.40 -15.31 -41.41
CA PRO A 183 -9.52 -15.94 -40.67
C PRO A 183 -9.34 -17.45 -40.40
N ASP A 184 -8.44 -18.09 -41.13
CA ASP A 184 -8.14 -19.51 -41.15
C ASP A 184 -7.06 -19.92 -40.12
N ASN A 185 -6.51 -18.98 -39.36
CA ASN A 185 -5.52 -19.24 -38.32
C ASN A 185 -6.17 -19.44 -36.93
N ASN A 186 -6.70 -20.64 -36.68
CA ASN A 186 -7.30 -21.06 -35.40
C ASN A 186 -6.31 -21.10 -34.20
N CYS A 187 -5.06 -20.68 -34.39
CA CYS A 187 -4.00 -20.73 -33.37
C CYS A 187 -4.06 -19.59 -32.35
N ILE A 188 -4.84 -18.54 -32.58
CA ILE A 188 -4.92 -17.38 -31.68
C ILE A 188 -6.35 -17.24 -31.16
N GLN A 189 -6.69 -18.02 -30.14
CA GLN A 189 -7.88 -17.75 -29.32
C GLN A 189 -7.45 -16.91 -28.13
N LEU A 190 -7.96 -15.67 -28.02
CA LEU A 190 -7.88 -14.88 -26.79
C LEU A 190 -8.80 -15.51 -25.75
N ALA A 191 -8.30 -16.56 -25.10
CA ALA A 191 -8.74 -16.86 -23.78
C ALA A 191 -7.91 -15.96 -22.84
N HIS A 192 -8.52 -14.90 -22.31
CA HIS A 192 -8.48 -14.54 -20.88
C HIS A 192 -8.55 -13.03 -20.62
N GLN A 193 -9.27 -12.71 -19.54
CA GLN A 193 -9.13 -11.46 -18.80
C GLN A 193 -7.68 -11.35 -18.30
N PHE A 194 -7.02 -10.26 -18.67
CA PHE A 194 -5.74 -9.88 -18.13
C PHE A 194 -5.83 -9.75 -16.60
N ALA A 195 -4.96 -10.43 -15.87
CA ALA A 195 -5.02 -10.48 -14.41
C ALA A 195 -3.73 -9.97 -13.78
N ILE A 196 -3.82 -9.01 -12.84
CA ILE A 196 -2.66 -8.62 -12.03
C ILE A 196 -2.53 -9.63 -10.90
N PRO A 197 -1.36 -10.27 -10.78
CA PRO A 197 -1.12 -11.16 -9.67
C PRO A 197 -0.73 -10.41 -8.41
N TYR A 198 -1.05 -11.00 -7.27
CA TYR A 198 -0.49 -10.62 -5.99
C TYR A 198 -0.48 -11.80 -5.03
N PHE A 199 0.37 -11.70 -4.02
CA PHE A 199 0.36 -12.58 -2.86
C PHE A 199 -0.42 -11.96 -1.73
N LYS A 200 -1.23 -12.77 -1.06
CA LYS A 200 -1.89 -12.39 0.18
C LYS A 200 -1.74 -13.48 1.23
N ILE A 201 -1.41 -13.07 2.44
CA ILE A 201 -1.40 -13.94 3.61
C ILE A 201 -1.83 -13.15 4.84
N GLN A 202 -2.65 -13.78 5.67
CA GLN A 202 -2.95 -13.28 7.00
C GLN A 202 -2.13 -14.07 8.02
N VAL A 203 -1.40 -13.37 8.88
CA VAL A 203 -0.70 -13.93 10.02
C VAL A 203 -1.63 -13.86 11.22
N GLN A 204 -2.19 -15.00 11.62
CA GLN A 204 -3.13 -15.10 12.75
C GLN A 204 -2.45 -14.91 14.11
N LYS A 205 -1.13 -15.10 14.20
CA LYS A 205 -0.39 -14.98 15.45
C LYS A 205 -0.16 -13.50 15.76
N SER A 206 -0.52 -13.09 16.98
CA SER A 206 -0.27 -11.73 17.43
C SER A 206 1.23 -11.44 17.57
N LEU A 207 1.64 -10.27 17.10
CA LEU A 207 2.96 -9.72 17.36
C LEU A 207 3.02 -9.07 18.74
N LYS A 208 4.23 -8.85 19.27
CA LYS A 208 4.41 -7.95 20.42
C LYS A 208 4.15 -6.50 20.00
N PRO A 209 3.52 -5.67 20.85
CA PRO A 209 3.28 -4.25 20.56
C PRO A 209 4.59 -3.46 20.44
N GLU A 210 4.55 -2.35 19.70
CA GLU A 210 5.65 -1.36 19.54
C GLU A 210 7.01 -1.98 19.22
N THR A 211 7.02 -3.05 18.42
CA THR A 211 8.22 -3.82 18.13
C THR A 211 8.54 -3.73 16.64
N LEU A 212 9.84 -3.62 16.33
CA LEU A 212 10.33 -3.64 14.96
C LEU A 212 10.49 -5.10 14.47
N TYR A 213 9.94 -5.37 13.30
CA TYR A 213 10.01 -6.66 12.62
C TYR A 213 10.56 -6.52 11.21
N THR A 214 11.03 -7.64 10.66
CA THR A 214 11.38 -7.80 9.25
C THR A 214 10.50 -8.89 8.63
N ALA A 215 9.77 -8.53 7.58
CA ALA A 215 9.12 -9.49 6.70
C ALA A 215 10.12 -9.97 5.65
N ILE A 216 10.28 -11.28 5.52
CA ILE A 216 11.18 -11.93 4.58
C ILE A 216 10.37 -12.87 3.70
N TRP A 217 10.31 -12.57 2.41
CA TRP A 217 9.64 -13.37 1.41
C TRP A 217 10.66 -14.28 0.73
N LYS A 218 10.39 -15.58 0.76
CA LYS A 218 11.26 -16.62 0.21
C LYS A 218 10.57 -17.40 -0.88
N CYS A 219 11.30 -17.76 -1.92
CA CYS A 219 10.89 -18.70 -2.94
C CYS A 219 11.51 -20.08 -2.65
N ASN A 220 10.63 -21.06 -2.47
CA ASN A 220 10.94 -22.47 -2.35
C ASN A 220 10.80 -23.10 -3.72
N PHE A 221 11.92 -23.42 -4.36
CA PHE A 221 11.97 -23.81 -5.76
C PHE A 221 12.81 -25.07 -5.99
N GLY A 222 12.35 -25.99 -6.82
CA GLY A 222 13.10 -27.21 -7.15
C GLY A 222 12.33 -28.16 -8.06
N VAL A 223 12.91 -29.34 -8.28
CA VAL A 223 12.22 -30.44 -8.99
C VAL A 223 11.07 -30.95 -8.10
N SER A 224 9.90 -31.17 -8.70
CA SER A 224 8.73 -31.66 -7.98
C SER A 224 9.02 -33.02 -7.33
N GLY A 225 8.69 -33.17 -6.04
CA GLY A 225 9.02 -34.35 -5.23
C GLY A 225 10.48 -34.45 -4.76
N GLY A 226 11.34 -33.51 -5.15
CA GLY A 226 12.73 -33.41 -4.69
C GLY A 226 12.94 -32.41 -3.54
N THR A 227 14.20 -32.15 -3.21
CA THR A 227 14.58 -31.11 -2.24
C THR A 227 14.38 -29.72 -2.84
N LEU A 228 13.56 -28.89 -2.19
CA LEU A 228 13.35 -27.50 -2.60
C LEU A 228 14.45 -26.61 -2.04
N GLN A 229 15.03 -25.77 -2.90
CA GLN A 229 15.94 -24.70 -2.50
C GLN A 229 15.14 -23.51 -2.00
N LYS A 230 15.50 -22.97 -0.84
CA LYS A 230 14.88 -21.78 -0.27
C LYS A 230 15.76 -20.56 -0.52
N GLU A 231 15.26 -19.63 -1.29
CA GLU A 231 15.98 -18.40 -1.64
C GLU A 231 15.15 -17.18 -1.28
N GLU A 232 15.80 -16.13 -0.77
CA GLU A 232 15.11 -14.88 -0.47
C GLU A 232 14.87 -14.07 -1.75
N VAL A 233 13.63 -13.60 -1.94
CA VAL A 233 13.24 -12.80 -3.11
C VAL A 233 12.90 -11.35 -2.74
N TRP A 234 12.59 -11.08 -1.47
CA TRP A 234 12.33 -9.73 -0.97
C TRP A 234 12.37 -9.66 0.55
N ARG A 235 12.75 -8.51 1.10
CA ARG A 235 12.65 -8.22 2.54
C ARG A 235 12.31 -6.77 2.81
N TYR A 236 11.65 -6.51 3.94
CA TYR A 236 11.40 -5.15 4.42
C TYR A 236 11.08 -5.09 5.91
N GLY A 237 11.43 -3.96 6.51
CA GLY A 237 11.12 -3.65 7.90
C GLY A 237 9.73 -3.06 8.06
N PHE A 238 9.06 -3.38 9.17
CA PHE A 238 7.81 -2.76 9.59
C PHE A 238 7.72 -2.74 11.12
N GLN A 239 6.90 -1.85 11.66
CA GLN A 239 6.68 -1.73 13.10
C GLN A 239 5.27 -2.16 13.46
N SER A 240 5.13 -2.95 14.53
CA SER A 240 3.82 -3.20 15.13
C SER A 240 3.36 -1.98 15.93
N SER A 241 2.07 -1.70 15.84
CA SER A 241 1.34 -0.70 16.60
C SER A 241 1.41 -1.00 18.09
N ARG A 242 1.20 0.02 18.92
CA ARG A 242 0.87 -0.15 20.35
C ARG A 242 -0.51 -0.77 20.56
N TYR A 243 -1.36 -0.76 19.55
CA TYR A 243 -2.75 -1.22 19.60
C TYR A 243 -2.94 -2.54 18.86
N GLY A 244 -3.79 -3.41 19.41
CA GLY A 244 -4.11 -4.70 18.82
C GLY A 244 -5.08 -4.61 17.63
N SER A 245 -5.86 -3.53 17.57
CA SER A 245 -6.86 -3.26 16.54
C SER A 245 -7.21 -1.78 16.50
N LEU A 246 -7.94 -1.35 15.46
CA LEU A 246 -8.50 0.01 15.40
C LEU A 246 -9.43 0.30 16.58
N ASN A 247 -10.18 -0.71 17.05
CA ASN A 247 -11.04 -0.54 18.21
C ASN A 247 -10.21 -0.27 19.47
N ASP A 248 -9.13 -1.01 19.70
CA ASP A 248 -8.24 -0.80 20.85
C ASP A 248 -7.61 0.61 20.82
N GLN A 249 -7.26 1.10 19.62
CA GLN A 249 -6.78 2.46 19.42
C GLN A 249 -7.83 3.49 19.88
N LEU A 250 -9.07 3.39 19.41
CA LEU A 250 -10.12 4.34 19.80
C LEU A 250 -10.50 4.22 21.28
N GLN A 251 -10.57 3.01 21.82
CA GLN A 251 -10.94 2.77 23.22
C GLN A 251 -9.87 3.24 24.21
N SER A 252 -8.64 3.54 23.77
CA SER A 252 -7.64 4.20 24.61
C SER A 252 -8.05 5.61 25.08
N TYR A 253 -9.17 6.14 24.57
CA TYR A 253 -9.89 7.30 25.09
C TYR A 253 -10.26 7.20 26.57
N VAL A 254 -10.59 6.00 27.04
CA VAL A 254 -11.02 5.77 28.42
C VAL A 254 -9.77 5.53 29.27
N LEU A 255 -9.40 6.51 30.08
CA LEU A 255 -8.19 6.50 30.91
C LEU A 255 -8.38 5.74 32.22
N SER A 256 -9.60 5.74 32.76
CA SER A 256 -9.98 4.98 33.95
C SER A 256 -11.44 4.59 33.88
N THR A 257 -11.72 3.34 34.23
CA THR A 257 -13.07 2.76 34.36
C THR A 257 -13.48 2.56 35.82
N GLU A 258 -12.74 3.14 36.76
CA GLU A 258 -13.05 3.03 38.18
C GLU A 258 -14.39 3.72 38.50
N PRO A 259 -15.35 3.03 39.12
CA PRO A 259 -16.63 3.63 39.50
C PRO A 259 -16.43 4.88 40.37
N GLY A 260 -16.89 6.03 39.89
CA GLY A 260 -16.74 7.33 40.59
C GLY A 260 -15.45 8.10 40.30
N ASN A 261 -14.52 7.52 39.52
CA ASN A 261 -13.29 8.15 39.02
C ASN A 261 -13.07 7.82 37.54
N GLU A 262 -14.17 7.74 36.78
CA GLU A 262 -14.12 7.55 35.34
C GLU A 262 -13.45 8.76 34.70
N ARG A 263 -12.38 8.53 33.93
CA ARG A 263 -11.64 9.58 33.26
C ARG A 263 -11.58 9.30 31.78
N LYS A 264 -11.91 10.30 30.98
CA LYS A 264 -11.85 10.27 29.52
C LYS A 264 -10.82 11.29 29.06
N ALA A 265 -10.12 10.99 27.97
CA ALA A 265 -9.14 11.89 27.36
C ALA A 265 -9.84 13.00 26.56
N LEU A 266 -10.62 13.82 27.26
CA LEU A 266 -11.44 14.90 26.72
C LEU A 266 -11.03 16.21 27.37
N TYR A 267 -10.46 17.11 26.56
CA TYR A 267 -9.83 18.33 27.05
C TYR A 267 -10.35 19.56 26.33
N SER A 268 -10.27 20.71 27.00
CA SER A 268 -10.56 22.02 26.39
C SER A 268 -9.23 22.73 26.13
N ILE A 269 -8.99 23.13 24.87
CA ILE A 269 -7.83 23.94 24.51
C ILE A 269 -8.29 25.40 24.43
N PRO A 270 -7.78 26.29 25.31
CA PRO A 270 -8.10 27.70 25.23
C PRO A 270 -7.47 28.30 23.98
N VAL A 271 -8.30 28.82 23.08
CA VAL A 271 -7.86 29.62 21.93
C VAL A 271 -8.45 31.01 22.07
N VAL A 272 -7.61 32.02 21.86
CA VAL A 272 -8.07 33.41 21.83
C VAL A 272 -8.58 33.69 20.42
N TRP A 273 -9.91 33.80 20.29
CA TRP A 273 -10.57 34.17 19.04
C TRP A 273 -10.43 35.68 18.83
N ASN A 274 -9.34 36.08 18.19
CA ASN A 274 -8.88 37.48 18.19
C ASN A 274 -9.67 38.38 17.23
N SER A 275 -10.45 37.82 16.30
CA SER A 275 -11.24 38.61 15.34
C SER A 275 -12.29 37.76 14.61
N ALA A 276 -13.35 38.41 14.12
CA ALA A 276 -14.29 37.81 13.16
C ALA A 276 -13.58 37.31 11.88
N THR A 277 -12.47 37.95 11.49
CA THR A 277 -11.64 37.55 10.35
C THR A 277 -10.97 36.19 10.54
N GLN A 278 -10.61 35.83 11.78
CA GLN A 278 -10.04 34.52 12.09
C GLN A 278 -11.09 33.41 11.90
N ILE A 279 -12.34 33.68 12.32
CA ILE A 279 -13.47 32.76 12.14
C ILE A 279 -13.77 32.60 10.64
N GLU A 280 -13.84 33.70 9.89
CA GLU A 280 -14.04 33.64 8.44
C GLU A 280 -12.90 32.91 7.72
N ALA A 281 -11.64 33.10 8.12
CA ALA A 281 -10.52 32.37 7.52
C ALA A 281 -10.62 30.84 7.74
N VAL A 282 -11.09 30.39 8.90
CA VAL A 282 -11.34 28.95 9.14
C VAL A 282 -12.49 28.45 8.26
N LYS A 283 -13.57 29.22 8.11
CA LYS A 283 -14.67 28.88 7.21
C LYS A 283 -14.21 28.80 5.75
N GLU A 284 -13.46 29.79 5.27
CA GLU A 284 -12.91 29.83 3.92
C GLU A 284 -11.99 28.63 3.62
N LEU A 285 -11.16 28.24 4.60
CA LEU A 285 -10.31 27.07 4.46
C LEU A 285 -11.15 25.78 4.35
N ASN A 286 -12.22 25.68 5.16
CA ASN A 286 -13.16 24.57 5.13
C ASN A 286 -13.97 24.50 3.82
N SER A 287 -14.21 25.63 3.16
CA SER A 287 -14.83 25.71 1.82
C SER A 287 -13.84 25.66 0.66
N GLN A 288 -12.54 25.46 0.92
CA GLN A 288 -11.45 25.50 -0.07
C GLN A 288 -11.40 26.80 -0.89
N SER A 289 -11.91 27.89 -0.35
CA SER A 289 -12.02 29.19 -1.01
C SER A 289 -11.12 30.25 -0.36
N LEU A 290 -10.07 29.80 0.34
CA LEU A 290 -9.19 30.68 1.10
C LEU A 290 -8.52 31.71 0.16
N SER A 291 -8.84 32.97 0.41
CA SER A 291 -8.43 34.11 -0.42
C SER A 291 -6.97 34.52 -0.20
N ASP A 292 -6.40 34.21 0.97
CA ASP A 292 -5.02 34.52 1.34
C ASP A 292 -4.02 33.51 0.75
N THR A 293 -3.38 33.89 -0.36
CA THR A 293 -2.34 33.09 -1.01
C THR A 293 -1.08 32.94 -0.17
N THR A 294 -0.80 33.85 0.77
CA THR A 294 0.42 33.78 1.60
C THR A 294 0.43 32.59 2.55
N LEU A 295 -0.75 32.10 2.94
CA LEU A 295 -0.90 30.87 3.73
C LEU A 295 -0.63 29.61 2.89
N TYR A 296 -0.93 29.63 1.59
CA TYR A 296 -0.58 28.54 0.66
C TYR A 296 0.93 28.42 0.50
N ASP A 297 1.64 29.56 0.46
CA ASP A 297 3.09 29.58 0.31
C ASP A 297 3.83 29.08 1.56
N LYS A 298 3.28 29.35 2.75
CA LYS A 298 3.91 28.99 4.04
C LYS A 298 3.61 27.57 4.49
N TYR A 299 2.43 27.05 4.15
CA TYR A 299 1.95 25.77 4.66
C TYR A 299 1.32 24.94 3.55
N ALA A 300 1.95 23.82 3.20
CA ALA A 300 1.50 22.98 2.11
C ALA A 300 0.14 22.30 2.39
N ILE A 301 -0.16 21.97 3.65
CA ILE A 301 -1.33 21.16 4.02
C ILE A 301 -2.38 22.02 4.73
N SER A 302 -3.66 21.76 4.48
CA SER A 302 -4.77 22.52 5.06
C SER A 302 -4.77 22.48 6.58
N PHE A 303 -4.47 21.33 7.19
CA PHE A 303 -4.36 21.20 8.64
C PHE A 303 -3.29 22.15 9.23
N ASP A 304 -2.12 22.25 8.63
CA ASP A 304 -1.05 23.15 9.13
C ASP A 304 -1.44 24.62 8.97
N ARG A 305 -2.10 24.99 7.86
CA ARG A 305 -2.65 26.33 7.67
C ARG A 305 -3.63 26.67 8.78
N LEU A 306 -4.49 25.72 9.13
CA LEU A 306 -5.47 25.90 10.19
C LEU A 306 -4.79 26.06 11.55
N MET A 307 -4.00 25.07 11.95
CA MET A 307 -3.46 24.95 13.30
C MET A 307 -2.37 25.99 13.60
N ASN A 308 -1.43 26.17 12.65
CA ASN A 308 -0.25 27.03 12.83
C ASN A 308 -0.43 28.41 12.18
N GLY A 309 -1.17 28.49 11.07
CA GLY A 309 -1.42 29.75 10.37
C GLY A 309 -2.52 30.59 11.01
N ILE A 310 -3.72 30.03 11.10
CA ILE A 310 -4.94 30.75 11.49
C ILE A 310 -5.17 30.71 13.01
N LEU A 311 -5.26 29.52 13.61
CA LEU A 311 -5.58 29.34 15.02
C LEU A 311 -4.39 29.64 15.93
N LYS A 312 -3.16 29.41 15.44
CA LYS A 312 -1.90 29.64 16.16
C LYS A 312 -1.91 28.99 17.55
N VAL A 313 -2.36 27.73 17.60
CA VAL A 313 -2.61 26.98 18.85
C VAL A 313 -1.34 26.77 19.68
N GLY A 314 -0.16 27.01 19.09
CA GLY A 314 1.13 26.81 19.74
C GLY A 314 1.51 25.33 19.81
N GLN A 315 2.46 25.01 20.68
CA GLN A 315 2.88 23.61 20.87
C GLN A 315 1.87 22.88 21.75
N ILE A 316 1.24 21.85 21.19
CA ILE A 316 0.41 20.91 21.93
C ILE A 316 1.28 19.68 22.24
N PRO A 317 1.37 19.23 23.51
CA PRO A 317 2.13 18.03 23.86
C PRO A 317 1.72 16.82 23.03
N ALA A 318 2.67 15.91 22.77
CA ALA A 318 2.35 14.62 22.15
C ALA A 318 1.36 13.87 23.03
N THR A 319 0.39 13.20 22.41
CA THR A 319 -0.58 12.38 23.13
C THR A 319 -0.06 10.96 23.31
N ASP A 320 -0.37 10.35 24.44
CA ASP A 320 -0.07 8.94 24.72
C ASP A 320 -1.22 8.00 24.28
N ASN A 321 -2.40 8.55 24.05
CA ASN A 321 -3.64 7.81 23.77
C ASN A 321 -4.53 8.52 22.73
N PHE A 322 -5.66 7.91 22.40
CA PHE A 322 -6.71 8.61 21.66
C PHE A 322 -7.31 9.69 22.54
N GLU A 323 -7.20 10.95 22.11
CA GLU A 323 -7.77 12.07 22.86
C GLU A 323 -8.56 13.01 21.95
N VAL A 324 -9.47 13.73 22.58
CA VAL A 324 -10.36 14.69 21.95
C VAL A 324 -10.19 16.03 22.63
N ASN A 325 -9.83 17.03 21.84
CA ASN A 325 -9.61 18.38 22.29
C ASN A 325 -10.69 19.28 21.70
N VAL A 326 -11.32 20.11 22.52
CA VAL A 326 -12.41 20.99 22.10
C VAL A 326 -11.92 22.44 22.14
N PHE A 327 -12.14 23.16 21.04
CA PHE A 327 -11.89 24.60 20.96
C PHE A 327 -13.19 25.35 21.23
N LYS A 328 -13.17 26.24 22.23
CA LYS A 328 -14.37 26.95 22.67
C LYS A 328 -14.21 28.46 22.59
N GLU A 329 -15.35 29.12 22.44
CA GLU A 329 -15.55 30.56 22.69
C GLU A 329 -16.77 30.69 23.63
N GLY A 330 -16.52 30.91 24.92
CA GLY A 330 -17.57 30.81 25.94
C GLY A 330 -18.17 29.40 25.98
N ALA A 331 -19.49 29.29 25.79
CA ALA A 331 -20.20 28.01 25.76
C ALA A 331 -20.25 27.36 24.36
N VAL A 332 -19.81 28.06 23.32
CA VAL A 332 -19.92 27.59 21.92
C VAL A 332 -18.68 26.78 21.55
N ILE A 333 -18.89 25.57 21.02
CA ILE A 333 -17.79 24.75 20.48
C ILE A 333 -17.54 25.18 19.04
N LYS A 334 -16.34 25.68 18.79
CA LYS A 334 -15.90 26.18 17.48
C LYS A 334 -15.24 25.11 16.62
N GLY A 335 -14.68 24.09 17.25
CA GLY A 335 -13.98 23.01 16.57
C GLY A 335 -13.55 21.92 17.54
N ILE A 336 -13.23 20.76 16.98
CA ILE A 336 -12.82 19.57 17.71
C ILE A 336 -11.56 19.04 17.05
N LEU A 337 -10.52 18.79 17.82
CA LEU A 337 -9.28 18.17 17.38
C LEU A 337 -9.17 16.79 18.01
N VAL A 338 -9.26 15.77 17.17
CA VAL A 338 -9.05 14.38 17.56
C VAL A 338 -7.60 14.02 17.27
N ARG A 339 -6.93 13.39 18.22
CA ARG A 339 -5.49 13.08 18.16
C ARG A 339 -5.23 11.66 18.63
N SER A 340 -4.22 11.03 18.07
CA SER A 340 -3.70 9.74 18.54
C SER A 340 -2.18 9.71 18.37
N PRO A 341 -1.45 8.93 19.19
CA PRO A 341 0.00 8.73 19.00
C PRO A 341 0.35 8.08 17.66
N GLU A 342 -0.60 7.39 17.03
CA GLU A 342 -0.41 6.70 15.76
C GLU A 342 -1.46 7.15 14.72
N PRO A 343 -1.13 7.14 13.42
CA PRO A 343 -2.09 7.41 12.35
C PRO A 343 -3.38 6.61 12.50
N PHE A 344 -4.54 7.20 12.27
CA PHE A 344 -5.81 6.45 12.20
C PHE A 344 -5.91 5.67 10.89
N ILE A 345 -5.51 6.35 9.82
CA ILE A 345 -5.58 5.94 8.43
C ILE A 345 -4.15 5.75 7.95
N ASP A 346 -3.92 5.01 6.86
CA ASP A 346 -2.59 5.00 6.25
C ASP A 346 -2.38 6.34 5.50
N PRO A 347 -1.39 7.18 5.86
CA PRO A 347 -1.20 8.50 5.26
C PRO A 347 -0.82 8.45 3.77
N ARG A 348 -0.50 7.26 3.24
CA ARG A 348 -0.20 7.03 1.83
C ARG A 348 -1.43 6.90 0.95
N LEU A 349 -2.62 6.76 1.56
CA LEU A 349 -3.85 6.64 0.79
C LEU A 349 -4.10 7.91 -0.05
N PRO A 350 -4.68 7.79 -1.25
CA PRO A 350 -5.13 8.95 -2.01
C PRO A 350 -6.04 9.84 -1.15
N LYS A 351 -5.97 11.16 -1.34
CA LYS A 351 -6.74 12.12 -0.54
C LYS A 351 -8.25 11.81 -0.48
N THR A 352 -8.84 11.35 -1.58
CA THR A 352 -10.26 10.96 -1.64
C THR A 352 -10.59 9.77 -0.73
N GLU A 353 -9.63 8.86 -0.53
CA GLU A 353 -9.78 7.72 0.37
C GLU A 353 -9.62 8.13 1.83
N ILE A 354 -8.67 9.03 2.13
CA ILE A 354 -8.50 9.62 3.47
C ILE A 354 -9.78 10.38 3.87
N ASP A 355 -10.27 11.26 2.99
CA ASP A 355 -11.46 12.09 3.27
C ASP A 355 -12.72 11.24 3.48
N SER A 356 -12.81 10.04 2.87
CA SER A 356 -13.94 9.11 3.06
C SER A 356 -13.71 8.04 4.13
N SER A 357 -12.54 8.06 4.79
CA SER A 357 -12.17 7.10 5.85
C SER A 357 -12.66 7.51 7.23
N LEU A 358 -13.16 8.73 7.41
CA LEU A 358 -13.83 9.17 8.62
C LEU A 358 -15.25 9.57 8.28
N VAL A 359 -16.22 8.85 8.85
CA VAL A 359 -17.63 9.23 8.80
C VAL A 359 -17.99 9.81 10.15
N LEU A 360 -18.61 10.98 10.12
CA LEU A 360 -18.99 11.73 11.30
C LEU A 360 -20.51 11.82 11.36
N SER A 361 -21.07 11.56 12.54
CA SER A 361 -22.43 11.99 12.86
C SER A 361 -22.45 12.65 14.23
N LEU A 362 -23.25 13.70 14.35
CA LEU A 362 -23.44 14.42 15.60
C LEU A 362 -24.88 14.19 16.04
N ASN A 363 -25.07 13.39 17.08
CA ASN A 363 -26.37 13.15 17.69
C ASN A 363 -26.57 14.20 18.78
N VAL A 364 -27.06 15.37 18.39
CA VAL A 364 -27.58 16.36 19.32
C VAL A 364 -29.10 16.29 19.24
N GLY A 365 -29.78 16.20 20.39
CA GLY A 365 -31.24 16.15 20.45
C GLY A 365 -31.88 17.25 19.59
N GLY A 366 -32.40 16.86 18.42
CA GLY A 366 -33.10 17.74 17.48
C GLY A 366 -32.30 18.26 16.27
N ILE A 367 -31.02 17.94 16.10
CA ILE A 367 -30.27 18.24 14.87
C ILE A 367 -30.32 17.02 13.95
N PRO A 368 -30.75 17.13 12.68
CA PRO A 368 -30.71 16.00 11.75
C PRO A 368 -29.27 15.50 11.56
N ASP A 369 -29.12 14.19 11.33
CA ASP A 369 -27.88 13.43 11.05
C ASP A 369 -26.93 14.01 9.95
N ASN A 370 -27.24 15.16 9.36
CA ASN A 370 -26.66 15.71 8.14
C ASN A 370 -26.11 17.15 8.26
N THR A 371 -25.71 17.62 9.45
CA THR A 371 -24.89 18.86 9.47
C THR A 371 -23.57 18.54 8.76
N PRO A 372 -23.24 19.21 7.63
CA PRO A 372 -22.02 18.90 6.89
C PRO A 372 -20.82 19.28 7.76
N LEU A 373 -20.21 18.26 8.37
CA LEU A 373 -18.97 18.41 9.10
C LEU A 373 -17.80 18.42 8.11
N ARG A 374 -16.87 19.34 8.36
CA ARG A 374 -15.65 19.55 7.58
C ARG A 374 -14.51 18.96 8.37
N VAL A 375 -13.64 18.25 7.66
CA VAL A 375 -12.49 17.57 8.25
C VAL A 375 -11.21 18.04 7.59
N ALA A 376 -10.19 18.27 8.41
CA ALA A 376 -8.83 18.51 7.96
C ALA A 376 -7.90 17.53 8.67
N PHE A 377 -7.28 16.63 7.90
CA PHE A 377 -6.28 15.69 8.42
C PHE A 377 -4.90 16.32 8.41
N SER A 378 -4.15 16.07 9.49
CA SER A 378 -2.69 16.20 9.52
C SER A 378 -2.03 15.32 8.44
N LYS A 379 -0.77 15.64 8.10
CA LYS A 379 -0.01 14.93 7.05
C LYS A 379 0.08 13.42 7.29
N ASP A 380 0.35 13.04 8.54
CA ASP A 380 0.50 11.66 8.99
C ASP A 380 -0.85 11.02 9.35
N THR A 381 -1.95 11.77 9.29
CA THR A 381 -3.32 11.32 9.64
C THR A 381 -3.48 10.83 11.08
N SER A 382 -2.57 11.23 11.99
CA SER A 382 -2.66 10.97 13.43
C SER A 382 -3.58 11.97 14.15
N GLN A 383 -3.86 13.10 13.48
CA GLN A 383 -4.70 14.17 13.98
C GLN A 383 -5.72 14.61 12.92
N VAL A 384 -6.93 14.92 13.37
CA VAL A 384 -7.98 15.48 12.52
C VAL A 384 -8.70 16.62 13.24
N PHE A 385 -8.81 17.75 12.56
CA PHE A 385 -9.68 18.84 13.00
C PHE A 385 -11.05 18.71 12.35
N ILE A 386 -12.08 18.89 13.15
CA ILE A 386 -13.49 18.73 12.80
C ILE A 386 -14.22 20.03 13.17
N SER A 387 -14.99 20.58 12.23
CA SER A 387 -15.92 21.69 12.49
C SER A 387 -17.09 21.68 11.51
N ASN A 388 -18.01 22.64 11.59
CA ASN A 388 -19.05 22.89 10.61
C ASN A 388 -18.90 24.27 9.97
N ASP A 389 -19.69 24.57 8.94
CA ASP A 389 -19.59 25.83 8.20
C ASP A 389 -19.89 27.08 9.08
N ASN A 390 -20.63 26.91 10.18
CA ASN A 390 -20.95 27.99 11.12
C ASN A 390 -19.94 28.11 12.27
N MET A 391 -19.02 27.16 12.42
CA MET A 391 -18.20 26.96 13.62
C MET A 391 -19.03 27.05 14.91
N ASP A 392 -20.17 26.37 14.91
CA ASP A 392 -21.09 26.30 16.03
C ASP A 392 -21.56 24.85 16.16
N ILE A 393 -20.73 24.07 16.84
CA ILE A 393 -21.00 22.66 17.10
C ILE A 393 -21.81 22.59 18.39
N ALA A 394 -23.01 22.05 18.31
CA ALA A 394 -23.85 21.90 19.49
C ALA A 394 -23.25 20.89 20.48
N ALA A 395 -23.44 21.14 21.77
CA ALA A 395 -23.09 20.19 22.82
C ALA A 395 -24.03 18.97 22.73
N GLY A 396 -23.46 17.76 22.73
CA GLY A 396 -24.19 16.50 22.58
C GLY A 396 -23.24 15.34 22.32
N ASP A 397 -23.77 14.23 21.83
CA ASP A 397 -22.98 13.03 21.53
C ASP A 397 -22.40 13.11 20.12
N LEU A 398 -21.07 13.20 20.03
CA LEU A 398 -20.33 13.09 18.79
C LEU A 398 -19.99 11.63 18.52
N ASN A 399 -20.46 11.08 17.40
CA ASN A 399 -20.11 9.74 16.95
C ASN A 399 -19.07 9.82 15.84
N LEU A 400 -17.93 9.18 16.08
CA LEU A 400 -16.84 9.07 15.13
C LEU A 400 -16.76 7.63 14.63
N ASN A 401 -16.93 7.43 13.32
CA ASN A 401 -16.74 6.14 12.64
C ASN A 401 -15.44 6.19 11.82
N PHE A 402 -14.41 5.51 12.29
CA PHE A 402 -13.16 5.37 11.55
C PHE A 402 -13.17 4.10 10.70
N LYS A 403 -12.73 4.23 9.45
CA LYS A 403 -12.60 3.15 8.48
C LYS A 403 -11.13 3.01 8.08
N PHE A 404 -10.52 1.91 8.52
CA PHE A 404 -9.22 1.50 8.05
C PHE A 404 -9.36 0.77 6.72
N LYS A 405 -8.82 1.35 5.64
CA LYS A 405 -8.92 0.82 4.28
C LYS A 405 -7.58 0.31 3.78
N LEU A 406 -7.62 -0.78 3.02
CA LEU A 406 -6.49 -1.29 2.25
C LEU A 406 -6.92 -1.50 0.79
N PHE A 407 -5.96 -1.46 -0.13
CA PHE A 407 -6.24 -1.78 -1.52
C PHE A 407 -6.64 -3.25 -1.65
N ASP A 408 -7.75 -3.51 -2.32
CA ASP A 408 -8.23 -4.85 -2.62
C ASP A 408 -8.29 -5.05 -4.13
N PHE A 409 -7.51 -6.01 -4.60
CA PHE A 409 -7.45 -6.31 -6.01
C PHE A 409 -8.76 -6.86 -6.52
N ASP A 410 -9.45 -7.74 -5.78
CA ASP A 410 -10.69 -8.40 -6.23
C ASP A 410 -11.74 -7.38 -6.69
N THR A 411 -11.78 -6.22 -6.03
CA THR A 411 -12.69 -5.09 -6.34
C THR A 411 -12.01 -3.95 -7.08
N ASN A 412 -10.69 -4.01 -7.28
CA ASN A 412 -9.84 -2.95 -7.81
C ASN A 412 -10.09 -1.59 -7.13
N ALA A 413 -10.24 -1.61 -5.82
CA ALA A 413 -10.60 -0.44 -5.01
C ALA A 413 -10.02 -0.53 -3.60
N PHE A 414 -9.94 0.60 -2.91
CA PHE A 414 -9.66 0.61 -1.48
C PHE A 414 -10.92 0.19 -0.71
N VAL A 415 -10.83 -0.91 0.04
CA VAL A 415 -11.95 -1.47 0.80
C VAL A 415 -11.70 -1.36 2.29
N VAL A 416 -12.78 -1.24 3.06
CA VAL A 416 -12.72 -1.22 4.52
C VAL A 416 -12.31 -2.60 5.03
N LYS A 417 -11.19 -2.67 5.76
CA LYS A 417 -10.70 -3.88 6.43
C LYS A 417 -11.05 -3.91 7.92
N GLN A 418 -11.01 -2.76 8.57
CA GLN A 418 -11.52 -2.60 9.92
C GLN A 418 -12.36 -1.32 10.00
N GLN A 419 -13.39 -1.35 10.82
CA GLN A 419 -14.16 -0.17 11.19
C GLN A 419 -14.39 -0.17 12.68
N ALA A 420 -14.32 0.99 13.30
CA ALA A 420 -14.61 1.15 14.72
C ALA A 420 -15.35 2.46 14.94
N ASN A 421 -16.19 2.46 15.97
CA ASN A 421 -16.99 3.60 16.36
C ASN A 421 -16.63 4.02 17.78
N ILE A 422 -16.66 5.32 18.05
CA ILE A 422 -16.60 5.87 19.40
C ILE A 422 -17.59 7.01 19.54
N THR A 423 -18.28 7.03 20.68
CA THR A 423 -19.22 8.10 21.06
C THR A 423 -18.57 8.96 22.13
N ILE A 424 -18.55 10.28 21.91
CA ILE A 424 -17.94 11.27 22.77
C ILE A 424 -19.03 12.22 23.24
N ASP A 425 -19.25 12.26 24.54
CA ASP A 425 -20.19 13.20 25.17
C ASP A 425 -19.52 14.58 25.34
N LEU A 426 -19.91 15.54 24.49
CA LEU A 426 -19.39 16.90 24.51
C LEU A 426 -20.05 17.79 25.57
N THR A 427 -21.08 17.31 26.30
CA THR A 427 -21.76 18.10 27.33
C THR A 427 -20.94 18.27 28.61
N THR A 428 -19.94 17.41 28.80
CA THR A 428 -19.10 17.35 30.00
C THR A 428 -17.84 18.20 29.96
N VAL A 429 -17.56 18.83 28.81
CA VAL A 429 -16.36 19.65 28.55
C VAL A 429 -16.59 21.08 28.98
#